data_AF-A0A9P6E4I6-F1
#
_entry.id   AF-A0A9P6E4I6-F1
#
_cell.length_a   1.000
_cell.length_b   1.000
_cell.length_c   1.000
_cell.angle_alpha   90.00
_cell.angle_beta   90.00
_cell.angle_gamma   90.00
#
_symmetry.space_group_name_H-M   'P 1'
#
loop_
_entity.id
_entity.type
_entity.pdbx_description
1 polymer ?
#
loop_
_entity_poly.entity_id
_entity_poly.type
_entity_poly.pdbx_seq_one_letter_code
_entity_poly.pdbx_strand_id
1 'polypeptide(L)'
;FGRSTICFFSDNVSDLSRLAAWDFEDILQCCIPCFDGLFPAPHNETILDLLYLMSYWHALAKLRMQTASLLVVFREVTALLGDALRYFALETCTHFETVETDTEYRARSRAHARQQQPTAPANSLGGKRKKTFNVFTPKSHAFPDYPLQIEMFGTPDGYSTMLVGKSNSIIFNLLICFQGETNHRVIKGRNDRSNMNNAIPQIIKMDVREAVHEQMTQELENLEKISAGTTQAGKGALPADPEPDFSTSYSISSKDESQRVFLPDLLQANSSDPAFKVIRSIFFCTSDLPY
;
A
#
# COMPACT_ATOMS: atom_id res chain seq x y z
N PHE A 1 24.14 -0.60 26.28
CA PHE A 1 22.83 -0.13 25.80
C PHE A 1 22.34 0.96 26.74
N GLY A 2 22.17 2.20 26.27
CA GLY A 2 21.72 3.31 27.12
C GLY A 2 20.22 3.20 27.43
N ARG A 3 19.78 3.84 28.52
CA ARG A 3 18.37 3.93 29.00
C ARG A 3 17.36 4.51 27.99
N SER A 4 17.78 4.78 26.77
CA SER A 4 17.04 5.52 25.74
C SER A 4 17.00 4.81 24.38
N THR A 5 17.56 3.59 24.28
CA THR A 5 17.69 2.89 22.98
C THR A 5 16.66 1.79 22.78
N ILE A 6 16.25 1.09 23.85
CA ILE A 6 15.26 0.00 23.80
C ILE A 6 14.01 0.46 24.54
N CYS A 7 12.87 0.51 23.88
CA CYS A 7 11.59 0.85 24.48
C CYS A 7 10.94 -0.35 25.17
N PHE A 8 10.05 -0.09 26.12
CA PHE A 8 9.22 -1.14 26.69
C PHE A 8 8.16 -1.56 25.66
N PHE A 9 8.13 -2.85 25.34
CA PHE A 9 7.09 -3.49 24.54
C PHE A 9 6.20 -4.40 25.41
N SER A 10 5.10 -4.90 24.86
CA SER A 10 4.10 -5.69 25.59
C SER A 10 4.67 -6.95 26.24
N ASP A 11 4.16 -7.31 27.43
CA ASP A 11 4.58 -8.50 28.18
C ASP A 11 4.43 -9.82 27.40
N ASN A 12 3.43 -9.92 26.53
CA ASN A 12 3.19 -11.11 25.71
C ASN A 12 3.46 -10.83 24.22
N VAL A 13 4.72 -11.03 23.82
CA VAL A 13 5.17 -10.91 22.44
C VAL A 13 4.49 -11.91 21.51
N SER A 14 4.14 -13.12 21.97
CA SER A 14 3.55 -14.16 21.12
C SER A 14 2.16 -13.81 20.57
N ASP A 15 1.46 -12.88 21.23
CA ASP A 15 0.11 -12.47 20.84
C ASP A 15 0.10 -11.42 19.72
N LEU A 16 1.24 -10.74 19.52
CA LEU A 16 1.54 -9.77 18.44
C LEU A 16 0.41 -8.77 18.15
N SER A 17 -0.35 -8.39 19.17
CA SER A 17 -1.52 -7.54 19.01
C SER A 17 -1.13 -6.08 19.25
N ARG A 18 -1.49 -5.21 18.30
CA ARG A 18 -1.28 -3.75 18.38
C ARG A 18 0.18 -3.31 18.53
N LEU A 19 1.13 -4.11 18.05
CA LEU A 19 2.54 -3.73 18.05
C LEU A 19 2.80 -2.62 17.04
N ALA A 20 3.47 -1.58 17.52
CA ALA A 20 4.05 -0.56 16.67
C ALA A 20 5.31 -1.09 15.99
N ALA A 21 5.76 -0.33 15.01
CA ALA A 21 6.95 -0.65 14.26
C ALA A 21 8.21 -0.89 15.07
N TRP A 22 8.43 0.00 16.02
CA TRP A 22 9.66 0.01 16.79
C TRP A 22 9.65 -1.15 17.80
N ASP A 23 8.47 -1.63 18.20
CA ASP A 23 8.34 -2.80 19.08
C ASP A 23 8.96 -4.05 18.43
N PHE A 24 8.77 -4.26 17.12
CA PHE A 24 9.35 -5.41 16.42
C PHE A 24 10.87 -5.34 16.36
N GLU A 25 11.43 -4.15 16.14
CA GLU A 25 12.86 -3.93 16.18
C GLU A 25 13.43 -4.25 17.56
N ASP A 26 12.81 -3.69 18.62
CA ASP A 26 13.26 -3.88 19.99
C ASP A 26 13.14 -5.35 20.43
N ILE A 27 12.08 -6.05 20.01
CA ILE A 27 11.91 -7.49 20.20
C ILE A 27 13.05 -8.25 19.52
N LEU A 28 13.35 -7.95 18.26
CA LEU A 28 14.42 -8.65 17.52
C LEU A 28 15.79 -8.42 18.17
N GLN A 29 16.08 -7.20 18.61
CA GLN A 29 17.33 -6.88 19.31
C GLN A 29 17.47 -7.63 20.64
N CYS A 30 16.36 -7.91 21.32
CA CYS A 30 16.35 -8.55 22.64
C CYS A 30 16.10 -10.07 22.62
N CYS A 31 15.73 -10.65 21.47
CA CYS A 31 15.21 -12.02 21.45
C CYS A 31 16.28 -13.10 21.60
N ILE A 32 17.51 -12.89 21.08
CA ILE A 32 18.55 -13.94 21.00
C ILE A 32 18.83 -14.60 22.37
N PRO A 33 19.06 -13.84 23.47
CA PRO A 33 19.28 -14.46 24.79
C PRO A 33 18.08 -15.26 25.33
N CYS A 34 16.86 -14.95 24.90
CA CYS A 34 15.66 -15.67 25.33
C CYS A 34 15.54 -17.05 24.68
N PHE A 35 16.18 -17.24 23.52
CA PHE A 35 16.16 -18.48 22.76
C PHE A 35 17.38 -19.35 23.03
N ASP A 36 18.42 -18.83 23.69
CA ASP A 36 19.64 -19.58 23.97
C ASP A 36 19.41 -20.69 25.00
N GLY A 37 19.62 -21.94 24.56
CA GLY A 37 19.40 -23.13 25.38
C GLY A 37 17.93 -23.50 25.56
N LEU A 38 17.01 -22.83 24.87
CA LEU A 38 15.58 -23.11 24.98
C LEU A 38 15.19 -24.40 24.26
N PHE A 39 15.86 -24.71 23.15
CA PHE A 39 15.56 -25.85 22.29
C PHE A 39 16.63 -26.95 22.39
N PRO A 40 16.30 -28.21 22.08
CA PRO A 40 17.30 -29.27 21.97
C PRO A 40 18.22 -29.03 20.76
N ALA A 41 19.49 -29.43 20.89
CA ALA A 41 20.41 -29.49 19.76
C ALA A 41 19.94 -30.56 18.74
N PRO A 42 20.07 -30.32 17.43
CA PRO A 42 20.79 -29.21 16.77
C PRO A 42 19.93 -27.95 16.50
N HIS A 43 18.64 -27.97 16.78
CA HIS A 43 17.71 -26.91 16.38
C HIS A 43 17.94 -25.58 17.10
N ASN A 44 18.46 -25.61 18.33
CA ASN A 44 18.82 -24.39 19.06
C ASN A 44 19.80 -23.52 18.28
N GLU A 45 20.90 -24.10 17.82
CA GLU A 45 21.93 -23.40 17.05
C GLU A 45 21.35 -22.84 15.75
N THR A 46 20.56 -23.64 15.04
CA THR A 46 19.88 -23.19 13.81
C THR A 46 18.96 -21.99 14.05
N ILE A 47 18.21 -21.98 15.15
CA ILE A 47 17.30 -20.88 15.49
C ILE A 47 18.10 -19.63 15.86
N LEU A 48 19.16 -19.77 16.67
CA LEU A 48 20.03 -18.66 17.03
C LEU A 48 20.71 -18.04 15.81
N ASP A 49 21.23 -18.86 14.90
CA ASP A 49 21.83 -18.41 13.64
C ASP A 49 20.82 -17.68 12.76
N LEU A 50 19.59 -18.18 12.67
CA LEU A 50 18.51 -17.52 11.93
C LEU A 50 18.16 -16.16 12.55
N LEU A 51 18.04 -16.08 13.88
CA LEU A 51 17.75 -14.83 14.59
C LEU A 51 18.89 -13.82 14.43
N TYR A 52 20.14 -14.28 14.46
CA TYR A 52 21.30 -13.46 14.17
C TYR A 52 21.28 -12.93 12.74
N LEU A 53 21.05 -13.79 11.74
CA LEU A 53 20.94 -13.38 10.33
C LEU A 53 19.81 -12.37 10.12
N MET A 54 18.65 -12.58 10.74
CA MET A 54 17.54 -11.63 10.66
C MET A 54 17.90 -10.28 11.29
N SER A 55 18.57 -10.29 12.43
CA SER A 55 19.03 -9.08 13.13
C SER A 55 20.08 -8.32 12.31
N TYR A 56 21.02 -9.05 11.72
CA TYR A 56 22.07 -8.47 10.89
C TYR A 56 21.50 -7.92 9.58
N TRP A 57 20.63 -8.67 8.91
CA TRP A 57 19.90 -8.20 7.72
C TRP A 57 19.09 -6.94 8.02
N HIS A 58 18.38 -6.89 9.14
CA HIS A 58 17.60 -5.70 9.55
C HIS A 58 18.52 -4.50 9.85
N ALA A 59 19.65 -4.72 10.51
CA ALA A 59 20.64 -3.67 10.74
C ALA A 59 21.16 -3.11 9.42
N LEU A 60 21.47 -3.96 8.44
CA LEU A 60 21.88 -3.55 7.11
C LEU A 60 20.79 -2.76 6.39
N ALA A 61 19.53 -3.22 6.42
CA ALA A 61 18.41 -2.51 5.80
C ALA A 61 18.17 -1.11 6.40
N LYS A 62 18.46 -0.93 7.70
CA LYS A 62 18.23 0.32 8.46
C LYS A 62 19.35 1.36 8.32
N LEU A 63 20.52 1.00 7.80
CA LEU A 63 21.63 1.94 7.71
C LEU A 63 21.28 3.13 6.79
N ARG A 64 21.33 4.35 7.35
CA ARG A 64 21.04 5.62 6.66
C ARG A 64 22.11 6.05 5.66
N MET A 65 23.30 5.44 5.73
CA MET A 65 24.39 5.69 4.79
C MET A 65 24.87 4.34 4.25
N GLN A 66 24.48 4.05 3.01
CA GLN A 66 24.83 2.82 2.32
C GLN A 66 25.99 3.08 1.37
N THR A 67 27.01 2.24 1.41
CA THR A 67 28.11 2.25 0.45
C THR A 67 27.95 1.09 -0.54
N ALA A 68 28.60 1.18 -1.71
CA ALA A 68 28.56 0.09 -2.69
C ALA A 68 29.05 -1.24 -2.11
N SER A 69 30.09 -1.22 -1.26
CA SER A 69 30.59 -2.41 -0.57
C SER A 69 29.57 -3.02 0.39
N LEU A 70 28.78 -2.18 1.08
CA LEU A 70 27.75 -2.63 2.01
C LEU A 70 26.57 -3.26 1.28
N LEU A 71 26.21 -2.75 0.09
CA LEU A 71 25.17 -3.35 -0.74
C LEU A 71 25.55 -4.75 -1.24
N VAL A 72 26.83 -5.01 -1.53
CA VAL A 72 27.31 -6.36 -1.85
C VAL A 72 27.08 -7.30 -0.66
N VAL A 73 27.54 -6.89 0.53
CA VAL A 73 27.29 -7.65 1.77
C VAL A 73 25.79 -7.84 2.02
N PHE A 74 24.97 -6.82 1.77
CA PHE A 74 23.54 -6.90 1.98
C PHE A 74 22.87 -7.93 1.05
N ARG A 75 23.30 -8.00 -0.22
CA ARG A 75 22.83 -9.04 -1.17
C ARG A 75 23.23 -10.45 -0.70
N GLU A 76 24.47 -10.62 -0.25
CA GLU A 76 24.96 -11.90 0.28
C GLU A 76 24.19 -12.35 1.53
N VAL A 77 24.03 -11.44 2.50
CA VAL A 77 23.27 -11.71 3.73
C VAL A 77 21.81 -12.01 3.42
N THR A 78 21.23 -11.36 2.42
CA THR A 78 19.85 -11.65 1.98
C THR A 78 19.72 -13.07 1.41
N ALA A 79 20.71 -13.53 0.64
CA ALA A 79 20.74 -14.90 0.13
C ALA A 79 20.86 -15.92 1.29
N LEU A 80 21.80 -15.68 2.21
CA LEU A 80 21.99 -16.51 3.40
C LEU A 80 20.74 -16.58 4.28
N LEU A 81 20.07 -15.43 4.49
CA LEU A 81 18.81 -15.37 5.22
C LEU A 81 17.71 -16.20 4.54
N GLY A 82 17.62 -16.12 3.21
CA GLY A 82 16.67 -16.92 2.43
C GLY A 82 16.91 -18.42 2.60
N ASP A 83 18.16 -18.85 2.57
CA ASP A 83 18.53 -20.26 2.76
C ASP A 83 18.29 -20.74 4.19
N ALA A 84 18.63 -19.91 5.19
CA ALA A 84 18.33 -20.20 6.60
C ALA A 84 16.82 -20.31 6.86
N LEU A 85 16.00 -19.46 6.25
CA LEU A 85 14.54 -19.54 6.36
C LEU A 85 13.96 -20.80 5.72
N ARG A 86 14.49 -21.21 4.55
CA ARG A 86 14.10 -22.47 3.90
C ARG A 86 14.49 -23.66 4.75
N TYR A 87 15.70 -23.69 5.27
CA TYR A 87 16.17 -24.75 6.16
C TYR A 87 15.33 -24.84 7.44
N PHE A 88 15.06 -23.70 8.08
CA PHE A 88 14.19 -23.64 9.26
C PHE A 88 12.78 -24.20 8.98
N ALA A 89 12.22 -23.91 7.81
CA ALA A 89 10.88 -24.39 7.43
C ALA A 89 10.83 -25.88 7.09
N LEU A 90 11.86 -26.38 6.40
CA LEU A 90 11.90 -27.77 5.91
C LEU A 90 12.37 -28.76 6.98
N GLU A 91 13.35 -28.35 7.80
CA GLU A 91 13.95 -29.23 8.81
C GLU A 91 13.38 -28.89 10.19
N THR A 92 13.76 -27.74 10.78
CA THR A 92 13.45 -27.39 12.17
C THR A 92 11.94 -27.40 12.48
N CYS A 93 11.10 -26.80 11.63
CA CYS A 93 9.65 -26.75 11.87
C CYS A 93 8.97 -28.12 11.87
N THR A 94 9.57 -29.15 11.27
CA THR A 94 8.95 -30.49 11.22
C THR A 94 9.10 -31.24 12.54
N HIS A 95 10.13 -30.91 13.33
CA HIS A 95 10.41 -31.53 14.63
C HIS A 95 9.58 -30.95 15.78
N PHE A 96 8.92 -29.81 15.58
CA PHE A 96 8.08 -29.16 16.60
C PHE A 96 6.61 -29.14 16.19
N GLU A 97 5.74 -29.64 17.06
CA GLU A 97 4.30 -29.52 16.86
C GLU A 97 3.79 -28.18 17.35
N THR A 98 3.62 -27.25 16.42
CA THR A 98 3.09 -25.91 16.68
C THR A 98 1.60 -25.83 16.38
N VAL A 99 0.84 -25.15 17.25
CA VAL A 99 -0.59 -24.93 17.11
C VAL A 99 -0.91 -23.43 17.13
N GLU A 100 -2.09 -23.07 16.65
CA GLU A 100 -2.60 -21.69 16.72
C GLU A 100 -2.53 -21.13 18.15
N THR A 101 -2.27 -19.83 18.26
CA THR A 101 -2.36 -19.13 19.55
C THR A 101 -3.82 -19.04 20.01
N ASP A 102 -4.04 -18.78 21.30
CA ASP A 102 -5.40 -18.61 21.84
C ASP A 102 -6.16 -17.49 21.13
N THR A 103 -5.46 -16.44 20.73
CA THR A 103 -6.06 -15.30 20.03
C THR A 103 -6.42 -15.63 18.60
N GLU A 104 -5.57 -16.37 17.87
CA GLU A 104 -5.89 -16.88 16.54
C GLU A 104 -7.10 -17.82 16.56
N TYR A 105 -7.11 -18.75 17.53
CA TYR A 105 -8.24 -19.66 17.74
C TYR A 105 -9.54 -18.89 18.02
N ARG A 106 -9.52 -17.93 18.96
CA ARG A 106 -10.67 -17.08 19.28
C ARG A 106 -11.11 -16.24 18.08
N ALA A 107 -10.18 -15.68 17.31
CA ALA A 107 -10.48 -14.90 16.12
C ALA A 107 -11.18 -15.74 15.05
N ARG A 108 -10.67 -16.96 14.80
CA ARG A 108 -11.30 -17.93 13.90
C ARG A 108 -12.69 -18.34 14.39
N SER A 109 -12.84 -18.63 15.68
CA SER A 109 -14.13 -18.97 16.28
C SER A 109 -15.17 -17.88 16.07
N ARG A 110 -14.79 -16.61 16.27
CA ARG A 110 -15.69 -15.47 16.02
C ARG A 110 -16.04 -15.32 14.53
N ALA A 111 -15.07 -15.52 13.63
CA ALA A 111 -15.31 -15.46 12.20
C ALA A 111 -16.28 -16.55 11.73
N HIS A 112 -16.12 -17.77 12.23
CA HIS A 112 -17.01 -18.89 11.92
C HIS A 112 -18.43 -18.67 12.46
N ALA A 113 -18.56 -18.15 13.69
CA ALA A 113 -19.85 -17.79 14.27
C ALA A 113 -20.58 -16.68 13.48
N ARG A 114 -19.85 -15.78 12.81
CA ARG A 114 -20.44 -14.75 11.91
C ARG A 114 -20.89 -15.31 10.56
N GLN A 115 -20.32 -16.43 10.12
CA GLN A 115 -20.63 -17.06 8.83
C GLN A 115 -21.77 -18.08 8.93
N GLN A 116 -22.06 -18.62 10.12
CA GLN A 116 -23.20 -19.51 10.33
C GLN A 116 -24.50 -18.70 10.38
N GLN A 117 -25.42 -18.97 9.45
CA GLN A 117 -26.81 -18.54 9.53
C GLN A 117 -27.52 -19.24 10.72
N PRO A 118 -28.63 -18.70 11.26
CA PRO A 118 -29.26 -19.17 12.50
C PRO A 118 -29.78 -20.62 12.51
N THR A 119 -29.73 -21.33 11.38
CA THR A 119 -30.44 -22.60 11.16
C THR A 119 -29.53 -23.82 10.97
N ALA A 120 -28.20 -23.68 11.02
CA ALA A 120 -27.30 -24.83 10.99
C ALA A 120 -26.99 -25.30 12.42
N PRO A 121 -26.98 -26.63 12.70
CA PRO A 121 -26.55 -27.14 14.00
C PRO A 121 -25.12 -26.67 14.26
N ALA A 122 -24.86 -26.23 15.49
CA ALA A 122 -23.55 -25.75 15.94
C ALA A 122 -22.51 -26.88 15.80
N ASN A 123 -21.95 -27.01 14.60
CA ASN A 123 -20.81 -27.89 14.38
C ASN A 123 -19.69 -27.32 15.24
N SER A 124 -19.38 -28.05 16.31
CA SER A 124 -18.33 -27.75 17.27
C SER A 124 -17.08 -27.36 16.49
N LEU A 125 -16.64 -26.11 16.62
CA LEU A 125 -15.28 -25.80 16.22
C LEU A 125 -14.38 -26.81 16.94
N GLY A 126 -13.69 -27.65 16.17
CA GLY A 126 -12.60 -28.46 16.70
C GLY A 126 -11.56 -27.55 17.36
N GLY A 127 -10.68 -28.12 18.18
CA GLY A 127 -9.67 -27.39 18.96
C GLY A 127 -8.69 -26.54 18.15
N LYS A 128 -7.60 -26.11 18.80
CA LYS A 128 -6.51 -25.37 18.13
C LYS A 128 -6.00 -26.19 16.94
N ARG A 129 -5.89 -25.56 15.77
CA ARG A 129 -5.35 -26.25 14.58
C ARG A 129 -3.83 -26.23 14.64
N LYS A 130 -3.21 -27.29 14.12
CA LYS A 130 -1.79 -27.31 13.84
C LYS A 130 -1.45 -26.21 12.83
N LYS A 131 -0.38 -25.46 13.08
CA LYS A 131 0.06 -24.34 12.25
C LYS A 131 1.54 -24.46 11.99
N THR A 132 1.94 -24.52 10.73
CA THR A 132 3.34 -24.55 10.31
C THR A 132 3.77 -23.20 9.74
N PHE A 133 5.07 -22.95 9.77
CA PHE A 133 5.66 -21.76 9.14
C PHE A 133 5.54 -21.87 7.61
N ASN A 134 5.08 -20.79 6.97
CA ASN A 134 4.97 -20.70 5.52
C ASN A 134 6.03 -19.73 4.97
N VAL A 135 6.98 -20.26 4.21
CA VAL A 135 8.03 -19.47 3.54
C VAL A 135 7.51 -18.82 2.26
N PHE A 136 6.52 -19.42 1.59
CA PHE A 136 5.96 -18.93 0.33
C PHE A 136 4.93 -17.83 0.59
N THR A 137 5.38 -16.79 1.29
CA THR A 137 4.61 -15.57 1.48
C THR A 137 5.22 -14.46 0.63
N PRO A 138 4.43 -13.52 0.09
CA PRO A 138 4.96 -12.36 -0.63
C PRO A 138 6.05 -11.60 0.14
N LYS A 139 6.02 -11.73 1.46
CA LYS A 139 6.89 -11.12 2.48
C LYS A 139 8.32 -11.64 2.36
N SER A 140 8.46 -12.96 2.33
CA SER A 140 9.75 -13.63 2.16
C SER A 140 10.32 -13.42 0.76
N HIS A 141 9.45 -13.23 -0.25
CA HIS A 141 9.86 -12.92 -1.62
C HIS A 141 10.32 -11.47 -1.82
N ALA A 142 9.96 -10.55 -0.92
CA ALA A 142 10.35 -9.15 -1.02
C ALA A 142 11.78 -8.87 -0.50
N PHE A 143 12.38 -9.77 0.29
CA PHE A 143 13.72 -9.53 0.86
C PHE A 143 14.81 -9.22 -0.18
N PRO A 144 14.93 -9.98 -1.30
CA PRO A 144 15.94 -9.74 -2.32
C PRO A 144 15.78 -8.41 -3.05
N ASP A 145 14.58 -7.81 -3.00
CA ASP A 145 14.31 -6.54 -3.67
C ASP A 145 14.88 -5.35 -2.89
N TYR A 146 15.16 -5.50 -1.58
CA TYR A 146 15.65 -4.40 -0.73
C TYR A 146 16.98 -3.81 -1.22
N PRO A 147 18.06 -4.59 -1.45
CA PRO A 147 19.31 -4.04 -1.94
C PRO A 147 19.15 -3.30 -3.28
N LEU A 148 18.29 -3.81 -4.18
CA LEU A 148 18.03 -3.20 -5.47
C LEU A 148 17.23 -1.88 -5.32
N GLN A 149 16.22 -1.87 -4.46
CA GLN A 149 15.46 -0.65 -4.14
C GLN A 149 16.36 0.43 -3.54
N ILE A 150 17.28 0.04 -2.66
CA ILE A 150 18.24 0.98 -2.07
C ILE A 150 19.17 1.58 -3.12
N GLU A 151 19.61 0.78 -4.08
CA GLU A 151 20.47 1.23 -5.17
C GLU A 151 19.73 2.19 -6.13
N MET A 152 18.46 1.91 -6.44
CA MET A 152 17.68 2.72 -7.39
C MET A 152 17.11 4.01 -6.78
N PHE A 153 16.66 3.96 -5.53
CA PHE A 153 15.86 5.03 -4.91
C PHE A 153 16.52 5.63 -3.67
N GLY A 154 17.64 5.08 -3.20
CA GLY A 154 18.29 5.46 -1.95
C GLY A 154 17.72 4.72 -0.74
N THR A 155 18.05 5.17 0.47
CA THR A 155 17.59 4.52 1.70
C THR A 155 16.07 4.67 1.90
N PRO A 156 15.37 3.64 2.42
CA PRO A 156 13.91 3.60 2.49
C PRO A 156 13.29 4.62 3.47
N ASP A 157 14.11 5.33 4.25
CA ASP A 157 13.70 6.49 5.05
C ASP A 157 13.28 7.69 4.19
N GLY A 158 13.67 7.74 2.91
CA GLY A 158 13.40 8.85 2.00
C GLY A 158 12.09 8.81 1.21
N TYR A 159 11.51 7.63 0.90
CA TYR A 159 10.45 7.54 -0.14
C TYR A 159 9.27 6.59 0.12
N SER A 160 9.29 5.74 1.14
CA SER A 160 8.27 4.68 1.22
C SER A 160 7.08 5.05 2.15
N THR A 161 5.88 4.55 1.81
CA THR A 161 4.56 4.95 2.35
C THR A 161 3.67 3.76 2.72
N MET A 162 4.20 2.59 3.11
CA MET A 162 3.40 1.37 3.30
C MET A 162 2.76 1.20 4.69
N LEU A 163 1.46 0.85 4.69
CA LEU A 163 0.68 0.56 5.90
C LEU A 163 0.95 -0.84 6.47
N VAL A 164 1.10 -0.94 7.79
CA VAL A 164 1.05 -2.21 8.54
C VAL A 164 -0.41 -2.66 8.65
N GLY A 165 -0.89 -3.40 7.64
CA GLY A 165 -2.17 -4.09 7.71
C GLY A 165 -2.10 -5.34 8.59
N LYS A 166 -3.12 -5.55 9.45
CA LYS A 166 -3.28 -6.68 10.38
C LYS A 166 -2.89 -8.02 9.75
N SER A 167 -1.64 -8.43 9.92
CA SER A 167 -1.09 -9.69 9.46
C SER A 167 -0.41 -10.39 10.62
N ASN A 168 -0.81 -11.63 10.90
CA ASN A 168 -0.28 -12.50 11.97
C ASN A 168 1.11 -13.07 11.64
N SER A 169 2.03 -12.27 11.10
CA SER A 169 3.36 -12.77 10.72
C SER A 169 4.43 -11.78 11.17
N ILE A 170 5.20 -12.22 12.16
CA ILE A 170 6.33 -11.54 12.82
C ILE A 170 7.27 -10.93 11.78
N ILE A 171 7.55 -11.66 10.71
CA ILE A 171 8.54 -11.28 9.69
C ILE A 171 8.11 -10.05 8.88
N PHE A 172 6.82 -9.80 8.68
CA PHE A 172 6.35 -8.65 7.91
C PHE A 172 6.05 -7.43 8.74
N ASN A 173 5.63 -7.63 9.99
CA ASN A 173 5.49 -6.51 10.90
C ASN A 173 6.88 -6.02 11.34
N LEU A 174 7.94 -6.82 11.25
CA LEU A 174 9.32 -6.32 11.34
C LEU A 174 9.72 -5.47 10.11
N LEU A 175 9.12 -5.74 8.94
CA LEU A 175 9.60 -5.28 7.63
C LEU A 175 8.82 -4.08 7.05
N ILE A 176 7.49 -3.99 7.26
CA ILE A 176 6.67 -2.83 6.84
C ILE A 176 6.79 -1.65 7.81
N CYS A 177 7.30 -1.91 8.99
CA CYS A 177 7.26 -0.99 10.10
C CYS A 177 8.20 0.22 9.97
N PHE A 178 9.09 0.21 8.97
CA PHE A 178 9.82 1.41 8.59
C PHE A 178 8.96 2.52 7.96
N GLN A 179 7.64 2.31 7.79
CA GLN A 179 6.88 3.02 6.76
C GLN A 179 5.57 3.71 7.20
N GLY A 180 5.45 4.09 8.47
CA GLY A 180 4.25 4.74 9.00
C GLY A 180 4.22 6.28 8.96
N GLU A 181 5.37 6.96 8.80
CA GLU A 181 5.45 8.40 9.06
C GLU A 181 4.78 9.28 8.00
N THR A 182 4.77 8.83 6.74
CA THR A 182 4.21 9.57 5.60
C THR A 182 2.69 9.45 5.52
N ASN A 183 2.10 8.27 5.77
CA ASN A 183 0.63 8.13 5.80
C ASN A 183 -0.02 8.79 7.00
N HIS A 184 0.66 8.82 8.16
CA HIS A 184 0.15 9.57 9.29
C HIS A 184 0.06 11.06 8.95
N ARG A 185 0.98 11.60 8.13
CA ARG A 185 0.88 12.96 7.58
C ARG A 185 -0.25 13.10 6.57
N VAL A 186 -0.48 12.12 5.68
CA VAL A 186 -1.59 12.15 4.71
C VAL A 186 -2.94 12.12 5.44
N ILE A 187 -3.12 11.19 6.38
CA ILE A 187 -4.35 11.06 7.17
C ILE A 187 -4.54 12.29 8.07
N LYS A 188 -3.48 12.82 8.70
CA LYS A 188 -3.54 14.09 9.44
C LYS A 188 -3.94 15.26 8.54
N GLY A 189 -3.30 15.41 7.38
CA GLY A 189 -3.65 16.46 6.41
C GLY A 189 -5.06 16.28 5.81
N ARG A 190 -5.57 15.05 5.70
CA ARG A 190 -6.99 14.80 5.34
C ARG A 190 -7.93 15.13 6.50
N ASN A 191 -7.52 14.84 7.73
CA ASN A 191 -8.27 15.20 8.94
C ASN A 191 -8.33 16.73 9.14
N ASP A 192 -7.25 17.45 8.86
CA ASP A 192 -7.18 18.91 8.89
C ASP A 192 -8.08 19.56 7.82
N ARG A 193 -8.28 18.88 6.68
CA ARG A 193 -9.21 19.27 5.61
C ARG A 193 -10.67 18.85 5.87
N SER A 194 -10.92 18.12 6.96
CA SER A 194 -12.27 17.73 7.37
C SER A 194 -12.87 18.76 8.33
N ASN A 195 -14.19 18.72 8.53
CA ASN A 195 -14.86 19.53 9.56
C ASN A 195 -14.63 18.98 11.00
N MET A 196 -13.79 17.96 11.17
CA MET A 196 -13.50 17.28 12.45
C MET A 196 -14.71 16.67 13.20
N ASN A 197 -15.94 16.86 12.72
CA ASN A 197 -17.16 16.24 13.20
C ASN A 197 -17.46 14.99 12.35
N ASN A 198 -17.41 13.79 12.93
CA ASN A 198 -17.47 12.53 12.18
C ASN A 198 -16.49 12.51 11.00
N ALA A 199 -15.20 12.71 11.29
CA ALA A 199 -14.15 12.84 10.28
C ALA A 199 -13.87 11.55 9.49
N ILE A 200 -14.08 10.37 10.10
CA ILE A 200 -13.71 9.07 9.50
C ILE A 200 -14.42 8.84 8.15
N PRO A 201 -15.76 8.95 8.03
CA PRO A 201 -16.43 8.84 6.73
C PRO A 201 -15.99 9.89 5.71
N GLN A 202 -15.58 11.08 6.15
CA GLN A 202 -15.14 12.16 5.26
C GLN A 202 -13.77 11.84 4.66
N ILE A 203 -12.84 11.35 5.49
CA ILE A 203 -11.52 10.89 5.05
C ILE A 203 -11.65 9.74 4.05
N ILE A 204 -12.54 8.78 4.30
CA ILE A 204 -12.82 7.67 3.37
C ILE A 204 -13.36 8.20 2.03
N LYS A 205 -14.28 9.16 2.05
CA LYS A 205 -14.80 9.78 0.82
C LYS A 205 -13.75 10.57 0.04
N MET A 206 -12.73 11.11 0.70
CA MET A 206 -11.61 11.77 0.02
C MET A 206 -10.71 10.75 -0.64
N ASP A 207 -10.42 9.63 0.05
CA ASP A 207 -9.62 8.52 -0.47
C ASP A 207 -10.24 7.87 -1.71
N VAL A 208 -11.55 7.59 -1.65
CA VAL A 208 -12.31 7.04 -2.79
C VAL A 208 -12.31 8.01 -3.98
N ARG A 209 -12.43 9.32 -3.74
CA ARG A 209 -12.39 10.32 -4.82
C ARG A 209 -11.02 10.38 -5.49
N GLU A 210 -9.95 10.36 -4.70
CA GLU A 210 -8.58 10.36 -5.22
C GLU A 210 -8.31 9.12 -6.09
N ALA A 211 -8.70 7.93 -5.62
CA ALA A 211 -8.58 6.69 -6.39
C ALA A 211 -9.36 6.71 -7.72
N VAL A 212 -10.56 7.28 -7.72
CA VAL A 212 -11.36 7.45 -8.95
C VAL A 212 -10.67 8.39 -9.93
N HIS A 213 -10.10 9.51 -9.46
CA HIS A 213 -9.37 10.43 -10.31
C HIS A 213 -8.10 9.78 -10.90
N GLU A 214 -7.35 9.01 -10.11
CA GLU A 214 -6.18 8.28 -10.60
C GLU A 214 -6.57 7.25 -11.68
N GLN A 215 -7.67 6.53 -11.48
CA GLN A 215 -8.19 5.59 -12.48
C GLN A 215 -8.56 6.33 -13.78
N MET A 216 -9.28 7.44 -13.69
CA MET A 216 -9.63 8.26 -14.85
C MET A 216 -8.38 8.76 -15.59
N THR A 217 -7.35 9.20 -14.87
CA THR A 217 -6.08 9.63 -15.48
C THR A 217 -5.39 8.47 -16.21
N GLN A 218 -5.35 7.28 -15.62
CA GLN A 218 -4.77 6.09 -16.27
C GLN A 218 -5.55 5.67 -17.52
N GLU A 219 -6.88 5.74 -17.48
CA GLU A 219 -7.74 5.47 -18.64
C GLU A 219 -7.45 6.46 -19.78
N LEU A 220 -7.32 7.76 -19.46
CA LEU A 220 -6.96 8.79 -20.44
C LEU A 220 -5.58 8.54 -21.05
N GLU A 221 -4.55 8.26 -20.24
CA GLU A 221 -3.21 7.95 -20.74
C GLU A 221 -3.18 6.72 -21.67
N ASN A 222 -4.02 5.72 -21.37
CA ASN A 222 -4.14 4.53 -22.21
C ASN A 222 -4.82 4.84 -23.55
N LEU A 223 -5.86 5.69 -23.54
CA LEU A 223 -6.51 6.17 -24.76
C LEU A 223 -5.55 7.01 -25.63
N GLU A 224 -4.73 7.86 -25.02
CA GLU A 224 -3.69 8.63 -25.74
C GLU A 224 -2.63 7.72 -26.37
N LYS A 225 -2.22 6.65 -25.69
CA LYS A 225 -1.29 5.66 -26.27
C LYS A 225 -1.91 4.90 -27.44
N ILE A 226 -3.20 4.59 -27.38
CA ILE A 226 -3.94 3.90 -28.45
C ILE A 226 -4.11 4.83 -29.68
N SER A 227 -4.40 6.12 -29.46
CA SER A 227 -4.52 7.09 -30.56
C SER A 227 -3.17 7.41 -31.21
N ALA A 228 -2.09 7.48 -30.42
CA ALA A 228 -0.73 7.62 -30.93
C ALA A 228 -0.27 6.39 -31.74
N GLY A 229 -0.70 5.17 -31.36
CA GLY A 229 -0.40 3.94 -32.10
C GLY A 229 -1.13 3.81 -33.44
N THR A 230 -2.25 4.51 -33.63
CA THR A 230 -3.06 4.44 -34.86
C THR A 230 -2.59 5.43 -35.94
N THR A 231 -1.80 6.45 -35.58
CA THR A 231 -1.39 7.54 -36.49
C THR A 231 -0.03 7.27 -37.17
N GLN A 232 0.20 6.05 -37.67
CA GLN A 232 1.28 5.77 -38.64
C GLN A 232 0.77 5.30 -40.01
N ALA A 233 -0.54 5.33 -40.27
CA ALA A 233 -1.10 5.11 -41.59
C ALA A 233 -1.94 6.31 -42.05
N GLY A 234 -1.38 7.13 -42.94
CA GLY A 234 -2.14 8.07 -43.77
C GLY A 234 -2.03 9.56 -43.39
N LYS A 235 -1.14 10.29 -44.09
CA LYS A 235 -1.29 11.74 -44.27
C LYS A 235 -2.48 12.00 -45.19
N GLY A 236 -3.54 12.59 -44.68
CA GLY A 236 -4.69 13.10 -45.45
C GLY A 236 -5.17 14.43 -44.87
N ALA A 237 -5.43 15.40 -45.74
CA ALA A 237 -5.73 16.80 -45.41
C ALA A 237 -7.00 16.99 -44.56
N LEU A 238 -7.02 18.05 -43.73
CA LEU A 238 -8.17 18.47 -42.92
C LEU A 238 -9.41 18.74 -43.80
N PRO A 239 -10.59 18.20 -43.46
CA PRO A 239 -11.86 18.70 -43.99
C PRO A 239 -12.21 20.04 -43.33
N ALA A 240 -12.84 20.93 -44.09
CA ALA A 240 -13.35 22.21 -43.58
C ALA A 240 -14.56 21.99 -42.67
N ASP A 241 -14.60 22.72 -41.55
CA ASP A 241 -15.66 22.65 -40.55
C ASP A 241 -17.03 23.07 -41.14
N PRO A 242 -18.12 22.33 -40.86
CA PRO A 242 -19.47 22.78 -41.18
C PRO A 242 -19.87 23.98 -40.29
N GLU A 243 -20.46 25.00 -40.90
CA GLU A 243 -21.03 26.18 -40.22
C GLU A 243 -22.00 25.77 -39.10
N PRO A 244 -21.85 26.28 -37.86
CA PRO A 244 -22.68 25.87 -36.73
C PRO A 244 -24.11 26.43 -36.83
N ASP A 245 -25.12 25.58 -36.69
CA ASP A 245 -26.52 25.98 -36.51
C ASP A 245 -26.70 26.58 -35.10
N PHE A 246 -27.01 27.88 -35.04
CA PHE A 246 -27.17 28.66 -33.81
C PHE A 246 -28.55 28.50 -33.14
N SER A 247 -29.37 27.53 -33.56
CA SER A 247 -30.75 27.38 -33.08
C SER A 247 -30.90 26.92 -31.62
N THR A 248 -29.84 26.42 -30.98
CA THR A 248 -29.92 25.88 -29.60
C THR A 248 -29.55 26.95 -28.56
N SER A 249 -30.55 27.50 -27.88
CA SER A 249 -30.41 28.57 -26.88
C SER A 249 -29.80 28.08 -25.56
N TYR A 250 -28.51 28.34 -25.33
CA TYR A 250 -27.87 28.22 -24.02
C TYR A 250 -27.76 29.61 -23.36
N SER A 251 -28.16 29.75 -22.10
CA SER A 251 -28.05 31.01 -21.33
C SER A 251 -27.22 30.82 -20.06
N ILE A 252 -26.34 31.76 -19.76
CA ILE A 252 -25.71 31.87 -18.43
C ILE A 252 -26.57 32.80 -17.58
N SER A 253 -27.01 32.33 -16.41
CA SER A 253 -27.61 33.20 -15.41
C SER A 253 -26.53 34.03 -14.72
N SER A 254 -26.66 35.35 -14.81
CA SER A 254 -25.95 36.28 -13.93
C SER A 254 -26.54 36.21 -12.52
N LYS A 255 -25.87 36.82 -11.52
CA LYS A 255 -26.25 36.77 -10.09
C LYS A 255 -27.69 37.22 -9.78
N ASP A 256 -28.36 37.90 -10.71
CA ASP A 256 -29.81 38.17 -10.68
C ASP A 256 -30.50 37.47 -11.85
N GLU A 257 -31.58 36.73 -11.57
CA GLU A 257 -32.33 35.93 -12.56
C GLU A 257 -32.97 36.75 -13.70
N SER A 258 -33.01 38.08 -13.58
CA SER A 258 -33.59 38.99 -14.56
C SER A 258 -32.64 39.38 -15.70
N GLN A 259 -31.34 39.19 -15.55
CA GLN A 259 -30.35 39.41 -16.61
C GLN A 259 -29.81 38.07 -17.13
N ARG A 260 -30.46 37.55 -18.18
CA ARG A 260 -29.97 36.39 -18.93
C ARG A 260 -29.07 36.87 -20.06
N VAL A 261 -27.85 36.34 -20.10
CA VAL A 261 -26.93 36.57 -21.21
C VAL A 261 -26.94 35.33 -22.10
N PHE A 262 -27.32 35.51 -23.36
CA PHE A 262 -27.34 34.44 -24.35
C PHE A 262 -25.93 34.18 -24.85
N LEU A 263 -25.49 32.91 -24.76
CA LEU A 263 -24.15 32.49 -25.17
C LEU A 263 -23.84 32.80 -26.64
N PRO A 264 -24.77 32.53 -27.59
CA PRO A 264 -24.52 32.82 -29.00
C PRO A 264 -24.20 34.30 -29.23
N ASP A 265 -25.00 35.19 -28.65
CA ASP A 265 -24.81 36.65 -28.79
C ASP A 265 -23.48 37.10 -28.17
N LEU A 266 -23.11 36.53 -27.02
CA LEU A 266 -21.86 36.86 -26.32
C LEU A 266 -20.62 36.36 -27.10
N LEU A 267 -20.70 35.19 -27.72
CA LEU A 267 -19.62 34.63 -28.55
C LEU A 267 -19.49 35.38 -29.88
N GLN A 268 -20.60 35.85 -30.45
CA GLN A 268 -20.59 36.64 -31.67
C GLN A 268 -20.01 38.05 -31.43
N ALA A 269 -20.41 38.70 -30.33
CA ALA A 269 -19.93 40.03 -29.95
C ALA A 269 -18.41 40.05 -29.64
N ASN A 270 -17.85 38.94 -29.15
CA ASN A 270 -16.43 38.85 -28.75
C ASN A 270 -15.59 37.95 -29.68
N SER A 271 -16.02 37.78 -30.94
CA SER A 271 -15.38 36.90 -31.92
C SER A 271 -13.92 37.24 -32.27
N SER A 272 -13.49 38.48 -32.02
CA SER A 272 -12.12 38.97 -32.24
C SER A 272 -11.15 38.67 -31.08
N ASP A 273 -11.66 38.30 -29.90
CA ASP A 273 -10.85 38.01 -28.71
C ASP A 273 -10.31 36.56 -28.75
N PRO A 274 -8.99 36.32 -28.66
CA PRO A 274 -8.41 34.99 -28.66
C PRO A 274 -8.88 34.09 -27.51
N ALA A 275 -9.33 34.64 -26.38
CA ALA A 275 -9.84 33.86 -25.25
C ALA A 275 -11.11 33.07 -25.59
N PHE A 276 -11.96 33.61 -26.49
CA PHE A 276 -13.22 32.97 -26.90
C PHE A 276 -13.07 31.99 -28.06
N LYS A 277 -11.92 31.98 -28.75
CA LYS A 277 -11.64 31.02 -29.83
C LYS A 277 -11.43 29.59 -29.29
N VAL A 278 -10.84 29.45 -28.11
CA VAL A 278 -10.59 28.16 -27.45
C VAL A 278 -11.91 27.52 -26.97
N ILE A 279 -12.82 28.34 -26.45
CA ILE A 279 -14.12 27.87 -25.91
C ILE A 279 -15.02 27.30 -27.01
N ARG A 280 -14.95 27.85 -28.23
CA ARG A 280 -15.70 27.36 -29.39
C ARG A 280 -15.37 25.89 -29.73
N SER A 281 -14.13 25.44 -29.51
CA SER A 281 -13.73 24.06 -29.77
C SER A 281 -14.21 23.08 -28.69
N ILE A 282 -14.41 23.55 -27.46
CA ILE A 282 -14.69 22.68 -26.31
C ILE A 282 -16.17 22.31 -26.20
N PHE A 283 -17.08 23.25 -26.51
CA PHE A 283 -18.52 23.02 -26.35
C PHE A 283 -19.19 22.22 -27.48
N PHE A 284 -18.63 22.26 -28.70
CA PHE A 284 -19.23 21.59 -29.86
C PHE A 284 -18.79 20.13 -30.04
N CYS A 285 -17.89 19.63 -29.19
CA CYS A 285 -17.43 18.24 -29.26
C CYS A 285 -18.39 17.25 -28.52
N THR A 286 -19.40 17.76 -27.79
CA THR A 286 -20.32 16.91 -27.01
C THR A 286 -21.65 16.60 -27.70
N SER A 287 -21.87 17.04 -28.94
CA SER A 287 -23.16 16.86 -29.65
C SER A 287 -23.27 15.61 -30.54
N ASP A 288 -22.21 14.82 -30.71
CA ASP A 288 -22.22 13.63 -31.59
C ASP A 288 -22.35 12.29 -30.84
N LEU A 289 -23.26 12.21 -29.87
CA LEU A 289 -23.72 10.93 -29.32
C LEU A 289 -25.20 10.73 -29.66
N PRO A 290 -25.56 9.79 -30.57
CA PRO A 290 -26.96 9.47 -30.80
C PRO A 290 -27.56 8.74 -29.59
N TYR A 291 -28.80 9.10 -29.25
CA TYR A 291 -29.67 8.41 -28.27
C TYR A 291 -29.96 6.97 -28.68
#